data_AF-A0A517YI21-F1
#
_entry.id   AF-A0A517YI21-F1
#
_cell.length_a   1.000
_cell.length_b   1.000
_cell.length_c   1.000
_cell.angle_alpha   90.00
_cell.angle_beta   90.00
_cell.angle_gamma   90.00
#
_symmetry.space_group_name_H-M   'P 1'
#
loop_
_entity.id
_entity.type
_entity.pdbx_description
1 polymer ?
#
loop_
_entity_poly.entity_id
_entity_poly.type
_entity_poly.pdbx_seq_one_letter_code
_entity_poly.pdbx_strand_id
1 'polypeptide(L)'
;MQIVAVGRPEVPPLEMPTRFRMEIVYFMTVPGDHGAPAKLPEGEYWIDPVEARQWLDDLVVCVVSPLDAASKAEIPLTDEHETWLQWMVDHNVNHVRLG
;
A
#
# COMPACT_ATOMS: atom_id res chain seq x y z
N MET A 1 7.55 -11.82 6.98
CA MET A 1 8.31 -10.58 6.72
C MET A 1 7.55 -9.46 7.42
N GLN A 2 8.20 -8.35 7.77
CA GLN A 2 7.52 -7.31 8.53
C GLN A 2 7.27 -6.07 7.70
N ILE A 3 6.12 -5.45 7.91
CA ILE A 3 5.82 -4.09 7.46
C ILE A 3 5.96 -3.17 8.66
N VAL A 4 6.81 -2.16 8.53
CA VAL A 4 7.11 -1.20 9.59
C VAL A 4 6.61 0.18 9.18
N ALA A 5 5.87 0.85 10.05
CA ALA A 5 5.48 2.25 9.82
C ALA A 5 6.70 3.17 9.96
N VAL A 6 7.00 3.94 8.92
CA VAL A 6 8.11 4.90 8.93
C VAL A 6 7.66 6.18 9.62
N GLY A 7 8.46 6.67 10.58
CA GLY A 7 8.14 7.86 11.37
C GLY A 7 7.09 7.65 12.46
N ARG A 8 6.61 6.42 12.66
CA ARG A 8 5.60 6.06 13.68
C ARG A 8 6.05 4.87 14.53
N PRO A 9 7.08 5.03 15.39
CA PRO A 9 7.64 3.93 16.19
C PRO A 9 6.67 3.35 17.22
N GLU A 10 5.58 4.05 17.51
CA GLU A 10 4.50 3.60 18.40
C GLU A 10 3.64 2.48 17.78
N VAL A 11 3.65 2.35 16.45
CA VAL A 11 2.84 1.35 15.75
C VAL A 11 3.62 0.03 15.66
N PRO A 12 3.09 -1.08 16.20
CA PRO A 12 3.75 -2.37 16.09
C PRO A 12 3.90 -2.80 14.62
N PRO A 13 5.04 -3.38 14.22
CA PRO A 13 5.18 -3.97 12.90
C PRO A 13 4.12 -5.03 12.62
N LEU A 14 3.65 -5.08 11.37
CA LEU A 14 2.69 -6.08 10.91
C LEU A 14 3.43 -7.24 10.22
N GLU A 15 3.12 -8.47 10.62
CA GLU A 15 3.61 -9.66 9.90
C GLU A 15 2.85 -9.85 8.60
N MET A 16 3.59 -10.10 7.52
CA MET A 16 3.08 -10.32 6.18
C MET A 16 3.83 -11.44 5.46
N PRO A 17 3.19 -12.11 4.49
CA PRO A 17 3.86 -13.14 3.69
C PRO A 17 4.91 -12.51 2.77
N THR A 18 6.01 -13.21 2.52
CA THR A 18 7.12 -12.71 1.70
C THR A 18 6.70 -12.34 0.27
N ARG A 19 5.65 -12.98 -0.26
CA ARG A 19 5.10 -12.66 -1.60
C ARG A 19 4.61 -11.22 -1.71
N PHE A 20 4.19 -10.61 -0.61
CA PHE A 20 3.65 -9.25 -0.59
C PHE A 20 4.67 -8.19 -1.04
N ARG A 21 5.97 -8.50 -0.98
CA ARG A 21 7.04 -7.66 -1.55
C ARG A 21 6.85 -7.38 -3.04
N MET A 22 6.22 -8.30 -3.76
CA MET A 22 5.90 -8.16 -5.19
C MET A 22 4.52 -7.54 -5.44
N GLU A 23 3.67 -7.48 -4.41
CA GLU A 23 2.26 -7.04 -4.51
C GLU A 23 2.11 -5.58 -4.06
N ILE A 24 2.92 -5.11 -3.11
CA ILE A 24 2.86 -3.74 -2.57
C ILE A 24 2.97 -2.64 -3.65
N VAL A 25 3.62 -2.94 -4.78
CA VAL A 25 3.75 -2.01 -5.92
C VAL A 25 2.41 -1.66 -6.58
N TYR A 26 1.37 -2.48 -6.39
CA TYR A 26 0.02 -2.17 -6.89
C TYR A 26 -0.71 -1.14 -6.03
N PHE A 27 -0.22 -0.93 -4.80
CA PHE A 27 -0.81 -0.02 -3.83
C PHE A 27 0.01 1.26 -3.64
N MET A 28 1.17 1.38 -4.29
CA MET A 28 2.05 2.52 -4.09
C MET A 28 1.56 3.75 -4.84
N THR A 29 1.61 4.90 -4.17
CA THR A 29 1.45 6.20 -4.81
C THR A 29 2.73 6.55 -5.58
N VAL A 30 2.55 7.11 -6.78
CA VAL A 30 3.68 7.54 -7.61
C VAL A 30 4.51 8.61 -6.85
N PRO A 31 5.84 8.50 -6.80
CA PRO A 31 6.68 9.49 -6.13
C PRO A 31 6.42 10.92 -6.64
N GLY A 32 6.20 11.85 -5.71
CA GLY A 32 5.89 13.25 -6.01
C GLY A 32 4.41 13.54 -6.30
N ASP A 33 3.55 12.54 -6.27
CA ASP A 33 2.10 12.69 -6.44
C ASP A 33 1.35 12.48 -5.12
N HIS A 34 0.16 13.06 -4.95
CA HIS A 34 -0.70 12.91 -3.76
C HIS A 34 0.03 13.05 -2.40
N GLY A 35 1.03 13.93 -2.34
CA GLY A 35 1.85 14.17 -1.13
C GLY A 35 2.96 13.15 -0.86
N ALA A 36 3.13 12.14 -1.73
CA ALA A 36 4.23 11.20 -1.67
C ALA A 36 5.58 11.93 -1.88
N PRO A 37 6.62 11.59 -1.10
CA PRO A 37 7.97 12.11 -1.34
C PRO A 37 8.45 11.84 -2.77
N ALA A 38 9.12 12.83 -3.38
CA ALA A 38 9.68 12.69 -4.73
C ALA A 38 10.76 11.60 -4.84
N LYS A 39 11.35 11.20 -3.71
CA LYS A 39 12.28 10.09 -3.59
C LYS A 39 12.00 9.34 -2.29
N LEU A 40 11.92 8.03 -2.40
CA LEU A 40 11.82 7.10 -1.29
C LEU A 40 13.06 6.19 -1.27
N PRO A 41 13.58 5.82 -0.09
CA PRO A 41 14.59 4.78 0.04
C PRO A 41 14.14 3.44 -0.53
N GLU A 42 15.09 2.55 -0.84
CA GLU A 42 14.77 1.20 -1.29
C GLU A 42 14.01 0.43 -0.21
N GLY A 43 12.92 -0.23 -0.61
CA GLY A 43 12.05 -0.97 0.30
C GLY A 43 11.09 -0.10 1.12
N GLU A 44 11.06 1.22 0.88
CA GLU A 44 10.07 2.15 1.42
C GLU A 44 9.01 2.49 0.37
N TYR A 45 7.76 2.57 0.81
CA TYR A 45 6.60 2.77 -0.03
C TYR A 45 5.67 3.80 0.59
N TRP A 46 5.16 4.69 -0.23
CA TRP A 46 4.11 5.62 0.14
C TRP A 46 2.78 5.15 -0.43
N ILE A 47 1.73 5.23 0.37
CA ILE A 47 0.37 4.86 -0.01
C ILE A 47 -0.55 6.00 0.40
N ASP A 48 -1.37 6.48 -0.53
CA ASP A 48 -2.35 7.51 -0.27
C ASP A 48 -3.39 6.96 0.73
N PRO A 49 -3.57 7.60 1.90
CA PRO A 49 -4.55 7.15 2.89
C PRO A 49 -6.00 7.16 2.37
N VAL A 50 -6.33 8.01 1.40
CA VAL A 50 -7.65 8.06 0.77
C VAL A 50 -7.85 6.83 -0.11
N GLU A 51 -6.88 6.48 -0.94
CA GLU A 51 -6.93 5.27 -1.78
C GLU A 51 -6.92 4.00 -0.92
N ALA A 52 -6.10 3.95 0.13
CA ALA A 52 -6.05 2.82 1.05
C ALA A 52 -7.40 2.55 1.72
N ARG A 53 -8.09 3.62 2.16
CA ARG A 53 -9.46 3.51 2.68
C ARG A 53 -10.41 3.01 1.60
N GLN A 54 -10.33 3.58 0.40
CA GLN A 54 -11.21 3.20 -0.69
C GLN A 54 -11.05 1.72 -1.07
N TRP A 55 -9.82 1.22 -1.23
CA TRP A 55 -9.59 -0.20 -1.56
C TRP A 55 -10.11 -1.15 -0.48
N LEU A 56 -10.00 -0.74 0.79
CA LEU A 56 -10.54 -1.52 1.90
C LEU A 56 -12.08 -1.52 1.91
N ASP A 57 -12.71 -0.39 1.60
CA ASP A 57 -14.18 -0.29 1.54
C ASP A 57 -14.74 -1.03 0.30
N ASP A 58 -14.05 -0.95 -0.84
CA ASP A 58 -14.47 -1.55 -2.12
C ASP A 58 -14.02 -3.02 -2.26
N LEU A 59 -13.13 -3.50 -1.38
CA LEU A 59 -12.49 -4.84 -1.42
C LEU A 59 -11.77 -5.18 -2.72
N VAL A 60 -11.37 -4.15 -3.48
CA VAL A 60 -10.62 -4.28 -4.73
C VAL A 60 -9.53 -3.22 -4.84
N VAL A 61 -8.42 -3.58 -5.49
CA VAL A 61 -7.43 -2.61 -5.99
C VAL A 61 -7.59 -2.42 -7.49
N CYS A 62 -7.67 -1.17 -7.93
CA CYS A 62 -7.77 -0.82 -9.35
C CYS A 62 -6.38 -0.71 -9.96
N VAL A 63 -6.02 -1.60 -10.87
CA VAL A 63 -4.77 -1.53 -11.62
C VAL A 63 -5.05 -1.04 -13.04
N VAL A 64 -4.33 0.01 -13.46
CA VAL A 64 -4.38 0.49 -14.84
C VAL A 64 -3.30 -0.23 -15.65
N SER A 65 -3.70 -0.85 -16.77
CA SER A 65 -2.75 -1.48 -17.67
C SER A 65 -1.84 -0.42 -18.32
N PRO A 66 -0.51 -0.60 -18.33
CA PRO A 66 0.39 0.30 -19.06
C PRO A 66 0.22 0.22 -20.58
N LEU A 67 -0.46 -0.81 -21.11
CA LEU A 67 -0.69 -0.99 -22.55
C LEU A 67 -2.04 -0.40 -23.01
N ASP A 68 -2.98 -0.19 -22.09
CA ASP A 68 -4.29 0.39 -22.39
C ASP A 68 -4.80 1.16 -21.17
N ALA A 69 -4.57 2.48 -21.18
CA ALA A 69 -4.99 3.39 -20.11
C ALA A 69 -6.53 3.52 -20.00
N ALA A 70 -7.31 3.00 -20.96
CA ALA A 70 -8.76 2.99 -20.89
C ALA A 70 -9.30 1.76 -20.12
N SER A 71 -8.52 0.68 -20.02
CA SER A 71 -8.93 -0.56 -19.37
C SER A 71 -8.38 -0.64 -17.94
N LYS A 72 -9.28 -0.48 -16.97
CA LYS A 72 -9.01 -0.75 -15.55
C LYS A 72 -9.30 -2.22 -15.24
N ALA A 73 -8.40 -2.87 -14.51
CA ALA A 73 -8.66 -4.18 -13.93
C ALA A 73 -8.87 -4.00 -12.42
N GLU A 74 -9.99 -4.51 -11.91
CA GLU A 74 -10.24 -4.63 -10.48
C GLU A 74 -9.72 -5.99 -10.01
N ILE A 75 -8.79 -5.96 -9.06
CA ILE A 75 -8.22 -7.16 -8.45
C ILE A 75 -8.78 -7.26 -7.04
N PRO A 76 -9.53 -8.33 -6.71
CA PRO A 76 -10.01 -8.56 -5.35
C PRO A 76 -8.86 -8.61 -4.34
N LEU A 77 -9.09 -8.06 -3.16
CA LEU A 77 -8.14 -8.18 -2.06
C LEU A 77 -8.09 -9.64 -1.56
N THR A 78 -6.92 -10.02 -1.02
CA THR A 78 -6.81 -11.23 -0.20
C THR A 78 -6.97 -10.85 1.26
N ASP A 79 -7.21 -11.83 2.13
CA ASP A 79 -7.27 -11.62 3.59
C ASP A 79 -6.03 -10.88 4.12
N GLU A 80 -4.85 -11.13 3.55
CA GLU A 80 -3.62 -10.43 3.95
C GLU A 80 -3.61 -8.97 3.48
N HIS A 81 -4.11 -8.67 2.28
CA HIS A 81 -4.27 -7.30 1.80
C HIS A 81 -5.24 -6.52 2.69
N GLU A 82 -6.39 -7.10 3.02
CA GLU A 82 -7.38 -6.48 3.90
C GLU A 82 -6.81 -6.21 5.28
N THR A 83 -6.12 -7.20 5.87
CA THR A 83 -5.44 -7.06 7.17
C THR A 83 -4.43 -5.91 7.15
N TRP A 84 -3.64 -5.81 6.09
CA TRP A 84 -2.64 -4.75 5.95
C TRP A 84 -3.26 -3.36 5.73
N LEU A 85 -4.26 -3.25 4.86
CA LEU A 85 -4.96 -1.98 4.63
C LEU A 85 -5.70 -1.51 5.88
N GLN A 86 -6.38 -2.43 6.59
CA GLN A 86 -7.01 -2.13 7.88
C GLN A 86 -5.98 -1.64 8.91
N TRP A 87 -4.83 -2.31 9.01
CA TRP A 87 -3.74 -1.87 9.89
C TRP A 87 -3.25 -0.46 9.53
N MET A 88 -3.07 -0.15 8.24
CA MET A 88 -2.65 1.19 7.83
C MET A 88 -3.69 2.23 8.21
N VAL A 89 -4.94 1.94 7.91
CA VAL A 89 -6.07 2.84 8.09
C VAL A 89 -6.33 3.13 9.58
N ASP A 90 -6.31 2.12 10.43
CA ASP A 90 -6.54 2.27 11.88
C ASP A 90 -5.44 3.08 12.56
N HIS A 91 -4.19 2.93 12.09
CA HIS A 91 -3.04 3.62 12.65
C HIS A 91 -2.72 4.93 11.90
N ASN A 92 -3.49 5.28 10.87
CA ASN A 92 -3.25 6.42 9.98
C ASN A 92 -1.82 6.41 9.39
N VAL A 93 -1.36 5.26 8.93
CA VAL A 93 -0.05 5.04 8.31
C VAL A 93 -0.17 5.17 6.80
N ASN A 94 0.73 5.95 6.21
CA ASN A 94 0.85 6.17 4.77
C ASN A 94 2.28 5.95 4.25
N HIS A 95 3.25 5.79 5.15
CA HIS A 95 4.64 5.52 4.81
C HIS A 95 5.10 4.23 5.49
N VAL A 96 5.48 3.23 4.70
CA VAL A 96 5.86 1.91 5.21
C VAL A 96 7.21 1.48 4.65
N ARG A 97 7.90 0.63 5.41
CA ARG A 97 9.13 -0.05 5.01
C ARG A 97 8.98 -1.55 5.15
N LEU A 98 9.49 -2.28 4.17
CA LEU A 98 9.60 -3.74 4.24
C LEU A 98 10.87 -4.13 5.01
N GLY A 99 10.70 -4.92 6.07
CA GLY A 99 11.77 -5.49 6.91
C GLY A 99 12.11 -6.93 6.59
#